data_AF-A0A952UBR0-F1
#
_entry.id   AF-A0A952UBR0-F1
#
_cell.length_a   1.000
_cell.length_b   1.000
_cell.length_c   1.000
_cell.angle_alpha   90.00
_cell.angle_beta   90.00
_cell.angle_gamma   90.00
#
_symmetry.space_group_name_H-M   'P 1'
#
loop_
_entity.id
_entity.type
_entity.pdbx_description
1 polymer ?
#
loop_
_entity_poly.entity_id
_entity_poly.type
_entity_poly.pdbx_seq_one_letter_code
_entity_poly.pdbx_strand_id
1 'polypeptide(L)'
;MKDDSLIEDLKTIKHAGKDVEKLQQAGVSTYSQLLTLIGDETADTELRSELCYVLWWLDRYVDKRKAVGPLLSALRSKESELHGVAVLVCGMTHLKRTFPLLTKFATAKDQPEIVRVYAIQTLGMMRDVGALTVLKMIVVDETEDVGIRAHALEQTVSHTVPVEEYMIWLNDSHADLRFWAAYCLGGMRYSDFSLLPALATLDRTVATDHTVPVYWGWHVDREALLPYELIYYHKLHRDPEDVPYYVWIISPASEYQSFIYTYRHWTESHVYVTDETPPITLTIDRDWLSKQLQQRWADIRLNVREPRPQAYLLNFQLTLSGEMLIGGLHRDGYALVLTCVKDAVYEFAAWYRELFAAEQALFLYEWADVATSLTPAITAQEIRQVLEKRDEDRRA
;
A
#
# COMPACT_ATOMS: atom_id res chain seq x y z
N MET A 1 -8.73 -25.15 -23.00
CA MET A 1 -10.20 -25.10 -22.98
C MET A 1 -10.81 -26.25 -23.79
N LYS A 2 -11.29 -27.30 -23.13
CA LYS A 2 -12.25 -28.26 -23.72
C LYS A 2 -13.64 -27.78 -23.30
N ASP A 3 -14.59 -27.70 -24.22
CA ASP A 3 -15.82 -26.93 -23.95
C ASP A 3 -16.64 -27.50 -22.77
N ASP A 4 -16.77 -28.83 -22.74
CA ASP A 4 -17.56 -29.55 -21.72
C ASP A 4 -16.79 -29.78 -20.40
N SER A 5 -15.54 -29.32 -20.27
CA SER A 5 -14.75 -29.51 -19.05
C SER A 5 -14.95 -28.43 -18.00
N LEU A 6 -15.80 -27.42 -18.24
CA LEU A 6 -15.96 -26.25 -17.36
C LEU A 6 -16.13 -26.62 -15.89
N ILE A 7 -17.10 -27.48 -15.59
CA ILE A 7 -17.41 -27.86 -14.19
C ILE A 7 -16.27 -28.66 -13.56
N GLU A 8 -15.61 -29.52 -14.34
CA GLU A 8 -14.49 -30.32 -13.83
C GLU A 8 -13.26 -29.44 -13.55
N ASP A 9 -12.92 -28.55 -14.49
CA ASP A 9 -11.83 -27.60 -14.33
C ASP A 9 -12.06 -26.71 -13.10
N LEU A 10 -13.28 -26.21 -12.90
CA LEU A 10 -13.64 -25.38 -11.75
C LEU A 10 -13.53 -26.14 -10.41
N LYS A 11 -13.92 -27.42 -10.38
CA LYS A 11 -13.77 -28.27 -9.17
C LYS A 11 -12.32 -28.49 -8.76
N THR A 12 -11.37 -28.36 -9.68
CA THR A 12 -9.93 -28.43 -9.33
C THR A 12 -9.43 -27.19 -8.58
N ILE A 13 -10.22 -26.11 -8.54
CA ILE A 13 -9.87 -24.85 -7.90
C ILE A 13 -10.38 -24.85 -6.46
N LYS A 14 -9.44 -24.69 -5.52
CA LYS A 14 -9.75 -24.57 -4.09
C LYS A 14 -10.66 -23.35 -3.88
N HIS A 15 -11.78 -23.53 -3.16
CA HIS A 15 -12.80 -22.53 -2.85
C HIS A 15 -13.86 -22.22 -3.93
N ALA A 16 -13.79 -22.83 -5.12
CA ALA A 16 -14.78 -22.60 -6.20
C ALA A 16 -16.08 -23.42 -6.07
N GLY A 17 -16.32 -24.11 -4.96
CA GLY A 17 -17.48 -24.99 -4.78
C GLY A 17 -18.82 -24.25 -4.88
N LYS A 18 -18.87 -23.02 -4.35
CA LYS A 18 -20.05 -22.14 -4.42
C LYS A 18 -20.36 -21.73 -5.86
N ASP A 19 -19.32 -21.54 -6.66
CA ASP A 19 -19.42 -21.12 -8.06
C ASP A 19 -19.96 -22.24 -8.95
N VAL A 20 -19.63 -23.50 -8.65
CA VAL A 20 -20.20 -24.67 -9.35
C VAL A 20 -21.72 -24.73 -9.19
N GLU A 21 -22.24 -24.52 -7.97
CA GLU A 21 -23.68 -24.51 -7.70
C GLU A 21 -24.38 -23.37 -8.45
N LYS A 22 -23.79 -22.16 -8.44
CA LYS A 22 -24.30 -21.00 -9.19
C LYS A 22 -24.36 -21.25 -10.69
N LEU A 23 -23.29 -21.79 -11.28
CA LEU A 23 -23.26 -22.15 -12.69
C LEU A 23 -24.37 -23.16 -13.04
N GLN A 24 -24.57 -24.17 -12.19
CA GLN A 24 -25.64 -25.16 -12.38
C GLN A 24 -27.03 -24.54 -12.31
N GLN A 25 -27.28 -23.63 -11.36
CA GLN A 25 -28.54 -22.89 -11.24
C GLN A 25 -28.80 -22.00 -12.45
N ALA A 26 -27.75 -21.38 -13.00
CA ALA A 26 -27.80 -20.60 -14.23
C ALA A 26 -27.87 -21.45 -15.52
N GLY A 27 -27.84 -22.78 -15.41
CA GLY A 27 -27.85 -23.69 -16.56
C GLY A 27 -26.56 -23.64 -17.40
N VAL A 28 -25.46 -23.14 -16.82
CA VAL A 28 -24.15 -23.00 -17.46
C VAL A 28 -23.29 -24.22 -17.12
N SER A 29 -22.96 -25.00 -18.13
CA SER A 29 -22.20 -26.26 -17.99
C SER A 29 -20.99 -26.34 -18.92
N THR A 30 -20.90 -25.47 -19.92
CA THR A 30 -19.78 -25.41 -20.88
C THR A 30 -19.14 -24.02 -20.93
N TYR A 31 -17.88 -23.96 -21.36
CA TYR A 31 -17.18 -22.68 -21.56
C TYR A 31 -17.89 -21.79 -22.59
N SER A 32 -18.46 -22.36 -23.65
CA SER A 32 -19.21 -21.62 -24.66
C SER A 32 -20.46 -20.99 -24.07
N GLN A 33 -21.19 -21.69 -23.20
CA GLN A 33 -22.35 -21.12 -22.49
C GLN A 33 -21.93 -19.97 -21.59
N LEU A 34 -20.87 -20.17 -20.79
CA LEU A 34 -20.32 -19.15 -19.90
C LEU A 34 -19.91 -17.90 -20.67
N LEU A 35 -19.13 -18.06 -21.75
CA LEU A 35 -18.66 -16.96 -22.58
C LEU A 35 -19.81 -16.26 -23.33
N THR A 36 -20.80 -17.01 -23.81
CA THR A 36 -21.96 -16.43 -24.48
C THR A 36 -22.75 -15.55 -23.52
N LEU A 37 -23.00 -16.04 -22.31
CA LEU A 37 -23.83 -15.36 -21.33
C LEU A 37 -23.15 -14.11 -20.76
N ILE A 38 -21.83 -14.13 -20.55
CA ILE A 38 -21.05 -12.91 -20.24
C ILE A 38 -21.24 -11.84 -21.33
N GLY A 39 -21.22 -12.27 -22.59
CA GLY A 39 -21.34 -11.40 -23.74
C GLY A 39 -22.75 -10.92 -24.06
N ASP A 40 -23.78 -11.53 -23.46
CA ASP A 40 -25.18 -11.22 -23.71
C ASP A 40 -25.59 -9.93 -22.99
N GLU A 41 -25.72 -8.84 -23.75
CA GLU A 41 -26.11 -7.54 -23.21
C GLU A 41 -27.55 -7.52 -22.64
N THR A 42 -28.37 -8.52 -22.95
CA THR A 42 -29.74 -8.65 -22.43
C THR A 42 -29.83 -9.48 -21.16
N ALA A 43 -28.77 -10.21 -20.82
CA ALA A 43 -28.72 -11.02 -19.62
C ALA A 43 -28.54 -10.15 -18.37
N ASP A 44 -29.02 -10.69 -17.25
CA ASP A 44 -28.92 -10.06 -15.93
C ASP A 44 -27.46 -9.70 -15.59
N THR A 45 -27.27 -8.47 -15.13
CA THR A 45 -25.93 -7.89 -14.92
C THR A 45 -25.22 -8.45 -13.70
N GLU A 46 -25.97 -8.87 -12.66
CA GLU A 46 -25.42 -9.55 -11.49
C GLU A 46 -24.89 -10.91 -11.91
N LEU A 47 -25.69 -11.71 -12.61
CA LEU A 47 -25.26 -13.00 -13.15
C LEU A 47 -24.04 -12.87 -14.07
N ARG A 48 -24.03 -11.88 -14.98
CA ARG A 48 -22.87 -11.62 -15.84
C ARG A 48 -21.61 -11.31 -15.03
N SER A 49 -21.75 -10.59 -13.91
CA SER A 49 -20.63 -10.24 -13.02
C SER A 49 -20.08 -11.49 -12.33
N GLU A 50 -20.95 -12.36 -11.83
CA GLU A 50 -20.56 -13.65 -11.27
C GLU A 50 -19.81 -14.52 -12.28
N LEU A 51 -20.30 -14.60 -13.52
CA LEU A 51 -19.65 -15.37 -14.57
C LEU A 51 -18.29 -14.79 -14.95
N CYS A 52 -18.11 -13.47 -14.90
CA CYS A 52 -16.81 -12.84 -15.06
C CYS A 52 -15.83 -13.25 -13.94
N TYR A 53 -16.27 -13.33 -12.68
CA TYR A 53 -15.45 -13.86 -11.58
C TYR A 53 -15.07 -15.33 -11.80
N VAL A 54 -16.02 -16.16 -12.23
CA VAL A 54 -15.74 -17.56 -12.60
C VAL A 54 -14.69 -17.65 -13.70
N LEU A 55 -14.78 -16.79 -14.72
CA LEU A 55 -13.79 -16.73 -15.79
C LEU A 55 -12.39 -16.39 -15.27
N TRP A 56 -12.28 -15.54 -14.25
CA TRP A 56 -11.00 -15.23 -13.60
C TRP A 56 -10.41 -16.44 -12.87
N TRP A 57 -11.19 -17.17 -12.08
CA TRP A 57 -10.74 -18.43 -11.47
C TRP A 57 -10.17 -19.40 -12.51
N LEU A 58 -10.81 -19.42 -13.68
CA LEU A 58 -10.47 -20.31 -14.79
C LEU A 58 -9.37 -19.76 -15.72
N ASP A 59 -8.65 -18.68 -15.39
CA ASP A 59 -7.66 -18.04 -16.28
C ASP A 59 -6.71 -19.06 -16.96
N ARG A 60 -6.22 -20.04 -16.20
CA ARG A 60 -5.30 -21.08 -16.72
C ARG A 60 -5.92 -22.04 -17.74
N TYR A 61 -7.25 -22.16 -17.77
CA TYR A 61 -7.98 -23.10 -18.63
C TYR A 61 -8.61 -22.42 -19.86
N VAL A 62 -8.98 -21.15 -19.72
CA VAL A 62 -9.72 -20.35 -20.70
C VAL A 62 -8.88 -20.08 -21.96
N ASP A 63 -9.49 -20.25 -23.16
CA ASP A 63 -8.89 -19.71 -24.39
C ASP A 63 -9.10 -18.20 -24.41
N LYS A 64 -8.03 -17.49 -24.05
CA LYS A 64 -7.95 -16.03 -24.02
C LYS A 64 -8.50 -15.35 -25.28
N ARG A 65 -8.35 -15.97 -26.47
CA ARG A 65 -8.87 -15.39 -27.72
C ARG A 65 -10.39 -15.39 -27.78
N LYS A 66 -11.03 -16.40 -27.18
CA LYS A 66 -12.49 -16.53 -27.13
C LYS A 66 -13.11 -15.65 -26.03
N ALA A 67 -12.37 -15.41 -24.94
CA ALA A 67 -12.82 -14.56 -23.84
C ALA A 67 -12.86 -13.06 -24.17
N VAL A 68 -12.05 -12.60 -25.14
CA VAL A 68 -11.97 -11.17 -25.50
C VAL A 68 -13.35 -10.61 -25.88
N GLY A 69 -14.09 -11.22 -26.80
CA GLY A 69 -15.39 -10.68 -27.25
C GLY A 69 -16.40 -10.48 -26.10
N PRO A 70 -16.69 -11.53 -25.30
CA PRO A 70 -17.56 -11.44 -24.13
C PRO A 70 -17.11 -10.40 -23.11
N LEU A 71 -15.82 -10.38 -22.76
CA LEU A 71 -15.29 -9.39 -21.81
C LEU A 71 -15.38 -7.97 -22.38
N LEU A 72 -15.17 -7.77 -23.69
CA LEU A 72 -15.37 -6.47 -24.32
C LEU A 72 -16.85 -6.02 -24.27
N SER A 73 -17.81 -6.94 -24.28
CA SER A 73 -19.23 -6.62 -24.07
C SER A 73 -19.49 -6.24 -22.61
N ALA A 74 -18.99 -7.01 -21.65
CA ALA A 74 -19.09 -6.69 -20.23
C ALA A 74 -18.44 -5.34 -19.88
N LEU A 75 -17.28 -5.04 -20.49
CA LEU A 75 -16.58 -3.76 -20.43
C LEU A 75 -17.36 -2.57 -21.03
N ARG A 76 -18.38 -2.82 -21.85
CA ARG A 76 -19.26 -1.77 -22.40
C ARG A 76 -20.52 -1.57 -21.56
N SER A 77 -20.74 -2.41 -20.54
CA SER A 77 -21.85 -2.25 -19.62
C SER A 77 -21.78 -0.91 -18.92
N LYS A 78 -22.95 -0.32 -18.67
CA LYS A 78 -23.11 0.88 -17.83
C LYS A 78 -23.23 0.53 -16.34
N GLU A 79 -23.51 -0.73 -16.03
CA GLU A 79 -23.57 -1.21 -14.64
C GLU A 79 -22.17 -1.30 -14.04
N SER A 80 -21.95 -0.55 -12.97
CA SER A 80 -20.62 -0.33 -12.39
C SER A 80 -19.96 -1.62 -11.91
N GLU A 81 -20.74 -2.55 -11.33
CA GLU A 81 -20.22 -3.83 -10.86
C GLU A 81 -19.70 -4.69 -12.02
N LEU A 82 -20.55 -4.98 -13.01
CA LEU A 82 -20.16 -5.78 -14.18
C LEU A 82 -18.96 -5.16 -14.90
N HIS A 83 -18.99 -3.84 -15.06
CA HIS A 83 -17.88 -3.12 -15.65
C HIS A 83 -16.58 -3.35 -14.87
N GLY A 84 -16.60 -3.14 -13.54
CA GLY A 84 -15.44 -3.30 -12.69
C GLY A 84 -14.86 -4.71 -12.68
N VAL A 85 -15.72 -5.72 -12.58
CA VAL A 85 -15.29 -7.11 -12.66
C VAL A 85 -14.68 -7.42 -14.03
N ALA A 86 -15.31 -6.98 -15.13
CA ALA A 86 -14.80 -7.22 -16.47
C ALA A 86 -13.41 -6.61 -16.68
N VAL A 87 -13.19 -5.40 -16.16
CA VAL A 87 -11.89 -4.74 -16.20
C VAL A 87 -10.85 -5.54 -15.41
N LEU A 88 -11.14 -5.88 -14.15
CA LEU A 88 -10.24 -6.68 -13.30
C LEU A 88 -9.88 -8.03 -13.95
N VAL A 89 -10.86 -8.75 -14.48
CA VAL A 89 -10.66 -10.03 -15.17
C VAL A 89 -9.74 -9.84 -16.37
N CYS A 90 -9.92 -8.78 -17.16
CA CYS A 90 -9.05 -8.50 -18.32
C CYS A 90 -7.59 -8.29 -17.91
N GLY A 91 -7.33 -7.62 -16.78
CA GLY A 91 -5.99 -7.42 -16.23
C GLY A 91 -5.36 -8.73 -15.78
N MET A 92 -6.07 -9.45 -14.92
CA MET A 92 -5.59 -10.71 -14.36
C MET A 92 -5.40 -11.81 -15.40
N THR A 93 -6.16 -11.76 -16.50
CA THR A 93 -6.03 -12.73 -17.60
C THR A 93 -5.04 -12.29 -18.68
N HIS A 94 -4.34 -11.16 -18.51
CA HIS A 94 -3.29 -10.66 -19.43
C HIS A 94 -3.71 -10.64 -20.91
N LEU A 95 -4.95 -10.24 -21.18
CA LEU A 95 -5.49 -10.22 -22.54
C LEU A 95 -4.89 -9.06 -23.35
N LYS A 96 -3.70 -9.22 -23.92
CA LYS A 96 -3.02 -8.15 -24.69
C LYS A 96 -3.91 -7.45 -25.74
N ARG A 97 -4.91 -8.14 -26.29
CA ARG A 97 -5.86 -7.57 -27.26
C ARG A 97 -6.81 -6.51 -26.67
N THR A 98 -6.97 -6.44 -25.35
CA THR A 98 -7.77 -5.41 -24.68
C THR A 98 -7.01 -4.10 -24.50
N PHE A 99 -5.67 -4.12 -24.66
CA PHE A 99 -4.81 -2.95 -24.44
C PHE A 99 -5.29 -1.66 -25.15
N PRO A 100 -5.65 -1.66 -26.45
CA PRO A 100 -6.13 -0.44 -27.11
C PRO A 100 -7.43 0.09 -26.51
N LEU A 101 -8.33 -0.80 -26.08
CA LEU A 101 -9.59 -0.39 -25.45
C LEU A 101 -9.36 0.14 -24.04
N LEU A 102 -8.52 -0.53 -23.24
CA LEU A 102 -8.14 -0.08 -21.90
C LEU A 102 -7.47 1.29 -21.94
N THR A 103 -6.56 1.50 -22.89
CA THR A 103 -5.94 2.82 -23.13
C THR A 103 -6.99 3.87 -23.42
N LYS A 104 -7.95 3.56 -24.31
CA LYS A 104 -9.06 4.45 -24.62
C LYS A 104 -9.88 4.78 -23.36
N PHE A 105 -10.26 3.80 -22.55
CA PHE A 105 -11.05 4.02 -21.35
C PHE A 105 -10.30 4.81 -20.28
N ALA A 106 -9.02 4.55 -20.06
CA ALA A 106 -8.22 5.29 -19.09
C ALA A 106 -8.06 6.78 -19.45
N THR A 107 -7.94 7.09 -20.75
CA THR A 107 -7.57 8.43 -21.24
C THR A 107 -8.76 9.27 -21.72
N ALA A 108 -9.92 8.66 -21.93
CA ALA A 108 -11.13 9.35 -22.37
C ALA A 108 -11.79 10.07 -21.18
N LYS A 109 -11.58 11.39 -21.07
CA LYS A 109 -12.07 12.22 -19.96
C LYS A 109 -13.60 12.33 -19.88
N ASP A 110 -14.31 11.93 -20.93
CA ASP A 110 -15.78 11.82 -20.98
C ASP A 110 -16.30 10.50 -20.39
N GLN A 111 -15.42 9.55 -20.05
CA GLN A 111 -15.82 8.31 -19.38
C GLN A 111 -16.14 8.56 -17.91
N PRO A 112 -17.09 7.79 -17.32
CA PRO A 112 -17.30 7.79 -15.88
C PRO A 112 -16.01 7.49 -15.12
N GLU A 113 -15.77 8.20 -14.01
CA GLU A 113 -14.52 8.08 -13.22
C GLU A 113 -14.17 6.62 -12.87
N ILE A 114 -15.16 5.86 -12.40
CA ILE A 114 -15.00 4.46 -12.01
C ILE A 114 -14.47 3.57 -13.17
N VAL A 115 -14.91 3.83 -14.39
CA VAL A 115 -14.44 3.14 -15.61
C VAL A 115 -12.96 3.43 -15.85
N ARG A 116 -12.58 4.70 -15.69
CA ARG A 116 -11.20 5.17 -15.87
C ARG A 116 -10.29 4.56 -14.82
N VAL A 117 -10.69 4.60 -13.54
CA VAL A 117 -9.95 4.01 -12.42
C VAL A 117 -9.71 2.52 -12.64
N TYR A 118 -10.74 1.76 -13.01
CA TYR A 118 -10.56 0.35 -13.29
C TYR A 118 -9.64 0.11 -14.49
N ALA A 119 -9.78 0.88 -15.57
CA ALA A 119 -8.91 0.75 -16.73
C ALA A 119 -7.44 1.03 -16.37
N ILE A 120 -7.19 2.05 -15.55
CA ILE A 120 -5.88 2.40 -14.99
C ILE A 120 -5.33 1.27 -14.12
N GLN A 121 -6.13 0.73 -13.20
CA GLN A 121 -5.76 -0.41 -12.35
C GLN A 121 -5.36 -1.63 -13.19
N THR A 122 -6.12 -1.89 -14.25
CA THR A 122 -5.84 -2.99 -15.17
C THR A 122 -4.55 -2.77 -15.94
N LEU A 123 -4.29 -1.56 -16.43
CA LEU A 123 -3.01 -1.22 -17.04
C LEU A 123 -1.85 -1.44 -16.04
N GLY A 124 -2.04 -1.09 -14.77
CA GLY A 124 -1.14 -1.40 -13.65
C GLY A 124 -0.74 -2.87 -13.58
N MET A 125 -1.72 -3.77 -13.71
CA MET A 125 -1.53 -5.21 -13.62
C MET A 125 -0.89 -5.85 -14.87
N MET A 126 -0.91 -5.18 -16.02
CA MET A 126 -0.45 -5.77 -17.29
C MET A 126 1.07 -5.96 -17.40
N ARG A 127 1.87 -5.32 -16.52
CA ARG A 127 3.35 -5.36 -16.51
C ARG A 127 3.96 -5.19 -17.92
N ASP A 128 3.35 -4.32 -18.72
CA ASP A 128 3.68 -4.08 -20.13
C ASP A 128 4.23 -2.66 -20.28
N VAL A 129 5.27 -2.49 -21.11
CA VAL A 129 5.92 -1.19 -21.32
C VAL A 129 4.95 -0.15 -21.91
N GLY A 130 4.02 -0.59 -22.76
CA GLY A 130 2.95 0.25 -23.29
C GLY A 130 1.99 0.70 -22.19
N ALA A 131 1.64 -0.19 -21.26
CA ALA A 131 0.80 0.16 -20.12
C ALA A 131 1.47 1.20 -19.21
N LEU A 132 2.75 1.01 -18.89
CA LEU A 132 3.52 2.02 -18.16
C LEU A 132 3.55 3.37 -18.88
N THR A 133 3.69 3.36 -20.21
CA THR A 133 3.70 4.60 -21.00
C THR A 133 2.37 5.35 -20.87
N VAL A 134 1.24 4.64 -20.90
CA VAL A 134 -0.09 5.24 -20.71
C VAL A 134 -0.27 5.77 -19.29
N LEU A 135 0.14 5.00 -18.26
CA LEU A 135 0.08 5.44 -16.87
C LEU A 135 0.88 6.73 -16.67
N LYS A 136 2.14 6.78 -17.13
CA LYS A 136 2.98 7.98 -17.03
C LYS A 136 2.36 9.19 -17.75
N MET A 137 1.78 8.97 -18.92
CA MET A 137 1.08 10.03 -19.67
C MET A 137 -0.08 10.62 -18.85
N ILE A 138 -0.85 9.78 -18.14
CA ILE A 138 -1.93 10.25 -17.27
C ILE A 138 -1.36 11.01 -16.07
N VAL A 139 -0.33 10.49 -15.41
CA VAL A 139 0.27 11.13 -14.21
C VAL A 139 0.76 12.55 -14.50
N VAL A 140 1.32 12.81 -15.67
CA VAL A 140 1.89 14.12 -16.05
C VAL A 140 0.90 15.06 -16.76
N ASP A 141 -0.34 14.64 -17.04
CA ASP A 141 -1.34 15.51 -17.64
C ASP A 141 -1.93 16.47 -16.60
N GLU A 142 -1.45 17.72 -16.59
CA GLU A 142 -1.93 18.75 -15.66
C GLU A 142 -3.42 19.13 -15.87
N THR A 143 -4.02 18.77 -17.00
CA THR A 143 -5.45 18.98 -17.25
C THR A 143 -6.31 17.81 -16.76
N GLU A 144 -5.70 16.78 -16.20
CA GLU A 144 -6.36 15.63 -15.62
C GLU A 144 -6.74 15.87 -14.16
N ASP A 145 -7.84 15.25 -13.72
CA ASP A 145 -8.19 15.23 -12.30
C ASP A 145 -7.06 14.61 -11.47
N VAL A 146 -6.72 15.26 -10.34
CA VAL A 146 -5.58 14.84 -9.52
C VAL A 146 -5.81 13.48 -8.87
N GLY A 147 -7.05 13.09 -8.59
CA GLY A 147 -7.40 11.76 -8.11
C GLY A 147 -7.10 10.70 -9.16
N ILE A 148 -7.44 10.95 -10.43
CA ILE A 148 -7.09 10.06 -11.54
C ILE A 148 -5.57 9.97 -11.74
N ARG A 149 -4.86 11.10 -11.67
CA ARG A 149 -3.39 11.13 -11.76
C ARG A 149 -2.75 10.31 -10.61
N ALA A 150 -3.28 10.46 -9.40
CA ALA A 150 -2.86 9.73 -8.21
C ALA A 150 -3.06 8.21 -8.34
N HIS A 151 -4.25 7.78 -8.79
CA HIS A 151 -4.49 6.36 -9.10
C HIS A 151 -3.52 5.86 -10.16
N ALA A 152 -3.28 6.61 -11.24
CA ALA A 152 -2.32 6.19 -12.27
C ALA A 152 -0.90 6.03 -11.72
N LEU A 153 -0.49 6.89 -10.78
CA LEU A 153 0.81 6.83 -10.11
C LEU A 153 0.93 5.61 -9.19
N GLU A 154 -0.09 5.32 -8.37
CA GLU A 154 -0.12 4.09 -7.55
C GLU A 154 0.14 2.85 -8.42
N GLN A 155 -0.52 2.77 -9.57
CA GLN A 155 -0.43 1.62 -10.47
C GLN A 155 0.95 1.46 -11.14
N THR A 156 1.84 2.45 -11.05
CA THR A 156 3.22 2.29 -11.53
C THR A 156 4.08 1.43 -10.61
N VAL A 157 3.66 1.15 -9.36
CA VAL A 157 4.40 0.28 -8.42
C VAL A 157 4.62 -1.13 -8.95
N SER A 158 3.71 -1.62 -9.80
CA SER A 158 3.81 -2.94 -10.44
C SER A 158 4.77 -2.97 -11.64
N HIS A 159 5.36 -1.83 -11.98
CA HIS A 159 6.25 -1.63 -13.10
C HIS A 159 7.65 -1.22 -12.66
N THR A 160 8.62 -1.44 -13.54
CA THR A 160 9.98 -0.93 -13.36
C THR A 160 10.02 0.54 -13.76
N VAL A 161 10.07 1.43 -12.77
CA VAL A 161 10.17 2.88 -12.96
C VAL A 161 11.46 3.38 -12.28
N PRO A 162 12.28 4.21 -12.97
CA PRO A 162 13.48 4.81 -12.37
C PRO A 162 13.16 5.65 -11.13
N VAL A 163 14.05 5.63 -10.14
CA VAL A 163 13.93 6.40 -8.90
C VAL A 163 13.82 7.90 -9.19
N GLU A 164 14.52 8.39 -10.22
CA GLU A 164 14.53 9.79 -10.64
C GLU A 164 13.15 10.28 -11.08
N GLU A 165 12.32 9.41 -11.66
CA GLU A 165 10.95 9.77 -12.05
C GLU A 165 10.06 9.94 -10.82
N TYR A 166 10.17 9.05 -9.83
CA TYR A 166 9.47 9.22 -8.56
C TYR A 166 9.92 10.46 -7.79
N MET A 167 11.19 10.86 -7.89
CA MET A 167 11.66 12.11 -7.31
C MET A 167 10.98 13.35 -7.93
N ILE A 168 10.60 13.30 -9.21
CA ILE A 168 9.83 14.39 -9.84
C ILE A 168 8.45 14.46 -9.19
N TRP A 169 7.74 13.32 -9.07
CA TRP A 169 6.39 13.27 -8.47
C TRP A 169 6.39 13.54 -6.96
N LEU A 170 7.47 13.21 -6.25
CA LEU A 170 7.67 13.56 -4.84
C LEU A 170 7.83 15.08 -4.62
N ASN A 171 8.07 15.86 -5.68
CA ASN A 171 8.10 17.32 -5.66
C ASN A 171 6.88 17.94 -6.37
N ASP A 172 5.84 17.16 -6.70
CA ASP A 172 4.64 17.71 -7.34
C ASP A 172 3.90 18.67 -6.38
N SER A 173 3.25 19.68 -6.94
CA SER A 173 2.40 20.61 -6.18
C SER A 173 1.26 19.93 -5.40
N HIS A 174 0.77 18.78 -5.86
CA HIS A 174 -0.34 18.06 -5.25
C HIS A 174 0.12 17.01 -4.24
N ALA A 175 -0.44 17.05 -3.02
CA ALA A 175 -0.10 16.12 -1.95
C ALA A 175 -0.37 14.66 -2.32
N ASP A 176 -1.45 14.38 -3.06
CA ASP A 176 -1.79 13.03 -3.52
C ASP A 176 -0.69 12.41 -4.38
N LEU A 177 -0.08 13.18 -5.28
CA LEU A 177 1.02 12.67 -6.11
C LEU A 177 2.30 12.47 -5.29
N ARG A 178 2.57 13.34 -4.32
CA ARG A 178 3.72 13.15 -3.43
C ARG A 178 3.56 11.93 -2.53
N PHE A 179 2.36 11.70 -2.00
CA PHE A 179 2.01 10.51 -1.22
C PHE A 179 2.23 9.23 -2.02
N TRP A 180 1.64 9.12 -3.21
CA TRP A 180 1.78 7.91 -4.03
C TRP A 180 3.19 7.73 -4.59
N ALA A 181 3.96 8.80 -4.81
CA ALA A 181 5.37 8.69 -5.14
C ALA A 181 6.19 8.07 -3.99
N ALA A 182 5.93 8.50 -2.74
CA ALA A 182 6.55 7.92 -1.56
C ALA A 182 6.15 6.43 -1.38
N TYR A 183 4.87 6.12 -1.56
CA TYR A 183 4.36 4.75 -1.54
C TYR A 183 5.08 3.85 -2.57
N CYS A 184 5.17 4.31 -3.82
CA CYS A 184 5.81 3.54 -4.89
C CYS A 184 7.32 3.35 -4.65
N LEU A 185 8.01 4.35 -4.10
CA LEU A 185 9.40 4.20 -3.64
C LEU A 185 9.51 3.16 -2.51
N GLY A 186 8.57 3.14 -1.57
CA GLY A 186 8.51 2.12 -0.51
C GLY A 186 8.28 0.71 -1.06
N GLY A 187 7.52 0.59 -2.15
CA GLY A 187 7.29 -0.66 -2.88
C GLY A 187 8.56 -1.25 -3.52
N MET A 188 9.62 -0.44 -3.69
CA MET A 188 10.91 -0.90 -4.23
C MET A 188 11.76 -1.69 -3.24
N ARG A 189 11.30 -1.88 -1.99
CA ARG A 189 12.04 -2.63 -0.95
C ARG A 189 12.44 -4.06 -1.34
N TYR A 190 11.77 -4.64 -2.33
CA TYR A 190 12.05 -5.98 -2.86
C TYR A 190 12.71 -5.95 -4.25
N SER A 191 13.25 -4.81 -4.66
CA SER A 191 13.90 -4.63 -5.95
C SER A 191 15.40 -4.36 -5.79
N ASP A 192 16.16 -4.63 -6.85
CA ASP A 192 17.60 -4.35 -6.87
C ASP A 192 17.95 -2.86 -7.07
N PHE A 193 16.93 -1.98 -7.12
CA PHE A 193 17.15 -0.54 -7.33
C PHE A 193 17.68 0.13 -6.07
N SER A 194 18.73 0.93 -6.22
CA SER A 194 19.23 1.77 -5.14
C SER A 194 18.33 2.99 -4.95
N LEU A 195 17.75 3.14 -3.76
CA LEU A 195 17.00 4.34 -3.36
C LEU A 195 17.91 5.53 -2.97
N LEU A 196 19.23 5.35 -2.94
CA LEU A 196 20.18 6.40 -2.55
C LEU A 196 20.00 7.74 -3.30
N PRO A 197 19.69 7.77 -4.61
CA PRO A 197 19.45 9.03 -5.32
C PRO A 197 18.30 9.86 -4.73
N ALA A 198 17.29 9.21 -4.14
CA ALA A 198 16.14 9.88 -3.54
C ALA A 198 16.39 10.40 -2.12
N LEU A 199 17.53 10.08 -1.49
CA LEU A 199 17.79 10.36 -0.07
C LEU A 199 17.55 11.83 0.31
N ALA A 200 18.08 12.77 -0.46
CA ALA A 200 17.94 14.20 -0.16
C ALA A 200 16.49 14.71 -0.33
N THR A 201 15.75 14.16 -1.29
CA THR A 201 14.35 14.52 -1.51
C THR A 201 13.48 13.94 -0.40
N LEU A 202 13.66 12.65 -0.07
CA LEU A 202 12.94 11.99 1.02
C LEU A 202 13.24 12.64 2.36
N ASP A 203 14.50 13.01 2.66
CA ASP A 203 14.85 13.74 3.88
C ASP A 203 14.03 15.01 4.02
N ARG A 204 13.89 15.78 2.94
CA ARG A 204 13.08 17.00 2.92
C ARG A 204 11.59 16.69 3.09
N THR A 205 11.07 15.70 2.38
CA THR A 205 9.65 15.32 2.44
C THR A 205 9.26 14.88 3.84
N VAL A 206 9.97 13.90 4.43
CA VAL A 206 9.79 13.47 5.82
C VAL A 206 9.92 14.66 6.77
N ALA A 207 10.86 15.56 6.50
CA ALA A 207 11.09 16.68 7.38
C ALA A 207 10.04 17.81 7.24
N THR A 208 9.27 17.94 6.17
CA THR A 208 8.50 19.20 5.97
C THR A 208 7.10 19.03 5.44
N ASP A 209 6.76 17.86 4.91
CA ASP A 209 5.51 17.66 4.20
C ASP A 209 4.44 16.99 5.05
N HIS A 210 3.94 17.73 6.03
CA HIS A 210 2.87 17.26 6.93
C HIS A 210 1.48 17.33 6.28
N THR A 211 1.40 17.43 4.95
CA THR A 211 0.11 17.55 4.25
C THR A 211 -0.61 16.21 4.22
N VAL A 212 -1.93 16.24 4.35
CA VAL A 212 -2.80 15.07 4.15
C VAL A 212 -3.37 15.15 2.72
N PRO A 213 -3.24 14.09 1.90
CA PRO A 213 -3.84 14.01 0.57
C PRO A 213 -5.35 14.20 0.58
N VAL A 214 -5.90 14.69 -0.54
CA VAL A 214 -7.34 14.94 -0.69
C VAL A 214 -8.12 13.63 -0.86
N TYR A 215 -7.55 12.67 -1.59
CA TYR A 215 -8.16 11.38 -1.84
C TYR A 215 -7.67 10.38 -0.79
N TRP A 216 -6.85 9.40 -1.14
CA TRP A 216 -6.45 8.34 -0.20
C TRP A 216 -5.13 8.65 0.52
N GLY A 217 -4.96 8.07 1.70
CA GLY A 217 -3.70 8.09 2.45
C GLY A 217 -3.77 8.75 3.82
N TRP A 218 -2.59 9.08 4.32
CA TRP A 218 -2.36 9.84 5.55
C TRP A 218 -1.29 10.90 5.23
N HIS A 219 -0.63 11.46 6.22
CA HIS A 219 0.39 12.48 6.00
C HIS A 219 1.53 12.03 5.05
N VAL A 220 1.92 12.90 4.11
CA VAL A 220 2.96 12.59 3.10
C VAL A 220 4.32 12.30 3.75
N ASP A 221 4.71 13.06 4.78
CA ASP A 221 5.93 12.83 5.56
C ASP A 221 5.98 11.43 6.16
N ARG A 222 4.85 10.95 6.69
CA ARG A 222 4.73 9.62 7.28
C ARG A 222 4.81 8.54 6.23
N GLU A 223 4.19 8.69 5.05
CA GLU A 223 4.35 7.74 3.92
C GLU A 223 5.80 7.71 3.40
N ALA A 224 6.50 8.83 3.44
CA ALA A 224 7.89 8.92 3.01
C ALA A 224 8.88 8.25 4.00
N LEU A 225 8.47 7.94 5.24
CA LEU A 225 9.34 7.29 6.21
C LEU A 225 9.77 5.88 5.77
N LEU A 226 8.90 5.07 5.17
CA LEU A 226 9.29 3.73 4.72
C LEU A 226 10.48 3.78 3.75
N PRO A 227 10.39 4.40 2.55
CA PRO A 227 11.52 4.43 1.63
C PRO A 227 12.75 5.14 2.21
N TYR A 228 12.56 6.11 3.11
CA TYR A 228 13.65 6.79 3.79
C TYR A 228 14.41 5.87 4.75
N GLU A 229 13.68 5.10 5.56
CA GLU A 229 14.25 4.14 6.49
C GLU A 229 14.92 2.97 5.77
N LEU A 230 14.39 2.51 4.62
CA LEU A 230 15.05 1.50 3.78
C LEU A 230 16.49 1.94 3.46
N ILE A 231 16.68 3.21 3.06
CA ILE A 231 18.01 3.73 2.71
C ILE A 231 18.97 3.63 3.90
N TYR A 232 18.58 4.14 5.07
CA TYR A 232 19.48 4.14 6.22
C TYR A 232 19.70 2.74 6.80
N TYR A 233 18.69 1.88 6.77
CA TYR A 233 18.84 0.49 7.17
C TYR A 233 19.91 -0.18 6.33
N HIS A 234 19.83 -0.13 5.00
CA HIS A 234 20.83 -0.73 4.11
C HIS A 234 22.21 -0.06 4.22
N LYS A 235 22.30 1.24 4.49
CA LYS A 235 23.60 1.91 4.70
C LYS A 235 24.31 1.48 6.00
N LEU A 236 23.54 1.14 7.03
CA LEU A 236 24.06 0.86 8.38
C LEU A 236 24.15 -0.65 8.67
N HIS A 237 23.38 -1.48 7.97
CA HIS A 237 23.43 -2.93 8.03
C HIS A 237 24.59 -3.47 7.19
N ARG A 238 25.51 -4.22 7.80
CA ARG A 238 26.76 -4.69 7.14
C ARG A 238 26.64 -6.08 6.51
N ASP A 239 25.66 -6.88 6.92
CA ASP A 239 25.48 -8.26 6.46
C ASP A 239 24.10 -8.39 5.79
N PRO A 240 24.00 -8.67 4.50
CA PRO A 240 22.73 -8.77 3.78
C PRO A 240 22.01 -10.12 3.97
N GLU A 241 22.44 -10.98 4.91
CA GLU A 241 21.60 -12.12 5.29
C GLU A 241 20.18 -11.61 5.62
N ASP A 242 19.20 -12.28 5.01
CA ASP A 242 17.84 -11.82 4.70
C ASP A 242 16.95 -11.76 5.95
N VAL A 243 17.40 -11.04 6.99
CA VAL A 243 16.64 -10.88 8.23
C VAL A 243 15.53 -9.87 7.97
N PRO A 244 14.26 -10.25 8.14
CA PRO A 244 13.15 -9.34 7.90
C PRO A 244 13.19 -8.21 8.91
N TYR A 245 13.24 -6.98 8.41
CA TYR A 245 13.13 -5.78 9.21
C TYR A 245 11.83 -5.04 8.90
N TYR A 246 11.41 -4.23 9.86
CA TYR A 246 10.15 -3.51 9.83
C TYR A 246 10.38 -2.09 10.32
N VAL A 247 9.58 -1.15 9.79
CA VAL A 247 9.56 0.24 10.25
C VAL A 247 8.42 0.38 11.24
N TRP A 248 8.74 0.97 12.40
CA TRP A 248 7.83 1.17 13.51
C TRP A 248 7.80 2.63 13.92
N ILE A 249 6.69 3.05 14.51
CA ILE A 249 6.59 4.33 15.20
C ILE A 249 6.07 4.09 16.62
N ILE A 250 6.72 4.71 17.60
CA ILE A 250 6.11 4.97 18.90
C ILE A 250 5.65 6.42 18.93
N SER A 251 4.35 6.65 19.05
CA SER A 251 3.75 7.98 18.97
C SER A 251 2.53 8.10 19.90
N PRO A 252 2.28 9.28 20.50
CA PRO A 252 1.00 9.60 21.12
C PRO A 252 -0.09 9.98 20.10
N ALA A 253 0.30 10.32 18.86
CA ALA A 253 -0.62 10.67 17.79
C ALA A 253 -1.26 9.42 17.18
N SER A 254 -2.44 9.57 16.59
CA SER A 254 -2.98 8.53 15.70
C SER A 254 -2.22 8.57 14.38
N GLU A 255 -1.47 7.50 14.11
CA GLU A 255 -0.67 7.33 12.90
C GLU A 255 -1.33 6.30 11.95
N TYR A 256 -0.91 6.31 10.69
CA TYR A 256 -1.24 5.30 9.67
C TYR A 256 -2.73 4.90 9.59
N GLN A 257 -3.03 3.61 9.74
CA GLN A 257 -4.37 3.07 9.58
C GLN A 257 -5.31 3.53 10.71
N SER A 258 -4.76 3.79 11.91
CA SER A 258 -5.55 4.35 13.02
C SER A 258 -6.01 5.76 12.69
N PHE A 259 -5.14 6.57 12.07
CA PHE A 259 -5.51 7.89 11.58
C PHE A 259 -6.63 7.81 10.55
N ILE A 260 -6.48 6.95 9.54
CA ILE A 260 -7.49 6.77 8.49
C ILE A 260 -8.83 6.36 9.10
N TYR A 261 -8.87 5.32 9.93
CA TYR A 261 -10.13 4.78 10.45
C TYR A 261 -10.83 5.67 11.48
N THR A 262 -10.07 6.53 12.16
CA THR A 262 -10.62 7.35 13.24
C THR A 262 -10.98 8.75 12.76
N TYR A 263 -10.20 9.32 11.84
CA TYR A 263 -10.32 10.73 11.45
C TYR A 263 -10.55 10.95 9.97
N ARG A 264 -10.63 9.89 9.14
CA ARG A 264 -10.94 10.04 7.73
C ARG A 264 -12.24 9.34 7.38
N HIS A 265 -13.09 10.02 6.62
CA HIS A 265 -14.33 9.46 6.13
C HIS A 265 -14.66 9.96 4.71
N TRP A 266 -15.36 9.12 3.95
CA TRP A 266 -15.79 9.45 2.59
C TRP A 266 -16.96 10.43 2.61
N THR A 267 -16.92 11.38 1.68
CA THR A 267 -18.07 12.19 1.29
C THR A 267 -18.90 11.47 0.23
N GLU A 268 -20.13 11.95 -0.02
CA GLU A 268 -20.97 11.47 -1.13
C GLU A 268 -20.28 11.62 -2.50
N SER A 269 -19.37 12.58 -2.63
CA SER A 269 -18.56 12.84 -3.83
C SER A 269 -17.26 12.03 -3.88
N HIS A 270 -17.08 10.99 -3.04
CA HIS A 270 -15.88 10.14 -3.02
C HIS A 270 -14.57 10.93 -2.83
N VAL A 271 -14.63 12.01 -2.06
CA VAL A 271 -13.46 12.72 -1.53
C VAL A 271 -13.36 12.44 -0.03
N TYR A 272 -12.14 12.35 0.50
CA TYR A 272 -11.97 12.19 1.94
C TYR A 272 -12.01 13.52 2.67
N VAL A 273 -12.79 13.56 3.74
CA VAL A 273 -12.71 14.61 4.75
C VAL A 273 -11.85 14.09 5.90
N THR A 274 -11.07 15.00 6.49
CA THR A 274 -10.24 14.72 7.67
C THR A 274 -10.78 15.53 8.83
N ASP A 275 -11.23 14.83 9.86
CA ASP A 275 -11.71 15.39 11.12
C ASP A 275 -10.54 15.99 11.92
N GLU A 276 -10.83 16.94 12.80
CA GLU A 276 -9.82 17.51 13.69
C GLU A 276 -9.19 16.43 14.58
N THR A 277 -7.85 16.37 14.60
CA THR A 277 -7.11 15.48 15.48
C THR A 277 -6.84 16.11 16.84
N PRO A 278 -6.76 15.30 17.91
CA PRO A 278 -6.39 15.81 19.22
C PRO A 278 -5.00 16.48 19.20
N PRO A 279 -4.81 17.59 19.92
CA PRO A 279 -3.51 18.23 20.00
C PRO A 279 -2.51 17.32 20.71
N ILE A 280 -1.29 17.23 20.17
CA ILE A 280 -0.21 16.46 20.77
C ILE A 280 0.48 17.31 21.84
N THR A 281 0.37 16.89 23.10
CA THR A 281 0.96 17.58 24.25
C THR A 281 2.35 17.07 24.63
N LEU A 282 2.72 15.87 24.16
CA LEU A 282 4.02 15.30 24.43
C LEU A 282 5.09 16.03 23.62
N THR A 283 6.18 16.41 24.28
CA THR A 283 7.39 16.90 23.62
C THR A 283 8.59 16.28 24.31
N ILE A 284 9.49 15.72 23.53
CA ILE A 284 10.67 15.00 23.99
C ILE A 284 11.88 15.89 23.76
N ASP A 285 12.56 16.24 24.84
CA ASP A 285 13.85 16.94 24.74
C ASP A 285 14.93 15.97 24.21
N ARG A 286 15.66 16.42 23.19
CA ARG A 286 16.70 15.64 22.50
C ARG A 286 17.81 15.21 23.46
N ASP A 287 18.26 16.11 24.33
CA ASP A 287 19.40 15.88 25.21
C ASP A 287 19.01 15.01 26.39
N TRP A 288 17.77 15.14 26.88
CA TRP A 288 17.16 14.22 27.83
C TRP A 288 17.07 12.81 27.27
N LEU A 289 16.50 12.62 26.07
CA LEU A 289 16.37 11.30 25.46
C LEU A 289 17.75 10.66 25.23
N SER A 290 18.72 11.45 24.77
CA SER A 290 20.11 10.99 24.59
C SER A 290 20.69 10.43 25.90
N LYS A 291 20.44 11.09 27.04
CA LYS A 291 20.88 10.62 28.36
C LYS A 291 20.18 9.32 28.78
N GLN A 292 18.86 9.22 28.58
CA GLN A 292 18.11 7.99 28.91
C GLN A 292 18.64 6.79 28.12
N LEU A 293 18.85 6.98 26.82
CA LEU A 293 19.40 5.98 25.93
C LEU A 293 20.82 5.53 26.37
N GLN A 294 21.72 6.48 26.66
CA GLN A 294 23.08 6.18 27.10
C GLN A 294 23.15 5.54 28.50
N GLN A 295 22.20 5.84 29.37
CA GLN A 295 22.07 5.18 30.67
C GLN A 295 21.60 3.74 30.53
N ARG A 296 20.73 3.45 29.55
CA ARG A 296 20.19 2.11 29.32
C ARG A 296 21.14 1.22 28.54
N TRP A 297 21.77 1.73 27.49
CA TRP A 297 22.63 0.96 26.58
C TRP A 297 24.01 1.57 26.48
N ALA A 298 25.01 0.87 27.03
CA ALA A 298 26.40 1.35 27.05
C ALA A 298 27.06 1.37 25.66
N ASP A 299 26.59 0.55 24.73
CA ASP A 299 27.09 0.41 23.36
C ASP A 299 26.33 1.27 22.33
N ILE A 300 25.37 2.09 22.78
CA ILE A 300 24.61 2.94 21.87
C ILE A 300 25.50 3.94 21.13
N ARG A 301 25.23 4.08 19.83
CA ARG A 301 25.86 5.09 18.98
C ARG A 301 24.81 6.11 18.58
N LEU A 302 25.09 7.39 18.88
CA LEU A 302 24.22 8.50 18.52
C LEU A 302 24.69 9.17 17.23
N ASN A 303 23.76 9.75 16.48
CA ASN A 303 23.98 10.49 15.25
C ASN A 303 24.79 9.71 14.20
N VAL A 304 24.39 8.45 13.96
CA VAL A 304 25.06 7.52 13.04
C VAL A 304 24.67 7.71 11.57
N ARG A 305 23.56 8.39 11.30
CA ARG A 305 23.02 8.59 9.96
C ARG A 305 23.80 9.68 9.21
N GLU A 306 24.45 9.28 8.12
CA GLU A 306 25.19 10.19 7.23
C GLU A 306 24.61 10.19 5.81
N PRO A 307 24.39 11.35 5.16
CA PRO A 307 24.51 12.70 5.74
C PRO A 307 23.53 12.92 6.89
N ARG A 308 23.84 13.88 7.76
CA ARG A 308 23.00 14.21 8.92
C ARG A 308 21.58 14.54 8.45
N PRO A 309 20.57 13.80 8.91
CA PRO A 309 19.19 13.97 8.46
C PRO A 309 18.55 15.22 9.03
N GLN A 310 17.72 15.90 8.24
CA GLN A 310 16.83 16.98 8.72
C GLN A 310 15.57 16.42 9.40
N ALA A 311 15.16 15.21 9.01
CA ALA A 311 13.98 14.52 9.54
C ALA A 311 14.07 14.21 11.05
N TYR A 312 15.27 14.16 11.63
CA TYR A 312 15.50 13.68 12.98
C TYR A 312 16.26 14.67 13.86
N LEU A 313 15.74 14.95 15.06
CA LEU A 313 16.45 15.73 16.09
C LEU A 313 17.58 14.94 16.70
N LEU A 314 17.38 13.63 16.84
CA LEU A 314 18.32 12.63 17.30
C LEU A 314 18.14 11.38 16.43
N ASN A 315 19.23 10.74 16.04
CA ASN A 315 19.18 9.37 15.54
C ASN A 315 20.20 8.52 16.28
N PHE A 316 20.00 7.21 16.32
CA PHE A 316 20.84 6.30 17.06
C PHE A 316 20.84 4.90 16.45
N GLN A 317 21.83 4.12 16.85
CA GLN A 317 21.94 2.71 16.56
C GLN A 317 22.41 1.96 17.79
N LEU A 318 21.81 0.80 18.02
CA LEU A 318 22.12 -0.12 19.11
C LEU A 318 21.82 -1.55 18.68
N THR A 319 22.25 -2.52 19.49
CA THR A 319 21.96 -3.93 19.28
C THR A 319 21.02 -4.41 20.38
N LEU A 320 19.87 -4.97 20.01
CA LEU A 320 18.89 -5.55 20.94
C LEU A 320 18.54 -6.96 20.51
N SER A 321 18.49 -7.88 21.46
CA SER A 321 18.22 -9.29 21.19
C SER A 321 19.10 -9.90 20.09
N GLY A 322 20.35 -9.43 19.96
CA GLY A 322 21.32 -9.87 18.94
C GLY A 322 21.20 -9.18 17.59
N GLU A 323 20.19 -8.34 17.39
CA GLU A 323 19.84 -7.74 16.11
C GLU A 323 20.03 -6.22 16.12
N MET A 324 20.29 -5.65 14.94
CA MET A 324 20.45 -4.22 14.79
C MET A 324 19.11 -3.49 14.96
N LEU A 325 19.12 -2.44 15.79
CA LEU A 325 18.07 -1.43 15.81
C LEU A 325 18.66 -0.08 15.43
N ILE A 326 18.05 0.57 14.44
CA ILE A 326 18.25 1.99 14.19
C ILE A 326 16.99 2.74 14.61
N GLY A 327 17.16 3.91 15.21
CA GLY A 327 16.05 4.71 15.65
C GLY A 327 16.30 6.20 15.51
N GLY A 328 15.25 7.00 15.64
CA GLY A 328 15.36 8.43 15.67
C GLY A 328 14.15 9.13 16.24
N LEU A 329 14.41 10.21 16.98
CA LEU A 329 13.40 11.16 17.41
C LEU A 329 13.09 12.06 16.22
N HIS A 330 11.89 11.87 15.65
CA HIS A 330 11.42 12.66 14.53
C HIS A 330 11.37 14.14 14.90
N ARG A 331 11.49 15.02 13.91
CA ARG A 331 11.56 16.47 14.10
C ARG A 331 10.31 17.13 14.66
N ASP A 332 9.19 16.41 14.68
CA ASP A 332 7.99 16.83 15.40
C ASP A 332 8.19 16.83 16.93
N GLY A 333 9.25 16.21 17.42
CA GLY A 333 9.62 16.18 18.82
C GLY A 333 8.79 15.21 19.66
N TYR A 334 7.97 14.34 19.07
CA TYR A 334 7.17 13.37 19.81
C TYR A 334 7.26 11.95 19.26
N ALA A 335 7.42 11.79 17.94
CA ALA A 335 7.41 10.47 17.32
C ALA A 335 8.81 9.86 17.36
N LEU A 336 8.90 8.61 17.78
CA LEU A 336 10.10 7.81 17.70
C LEU A 336 9.96 6.80 16.57
N VAL A 337 10.78 6.94 15.53
CA VAL A 337 10.80 6.00 14.40
C VAL A 337 11.89 4.97 14.65
N LEU A 338 11.57 3.69 14.49
CA LEU A 338 12.47 2.56 14.75
C LEU A 338 12.46 1.61 13.55
N THR A 339 13.64 1.16 13.12
CA THR A 339 13.76 0.18 12.05
C THR A 339 14.61 -0.99 12.53
N CYS A 340 13.95 -2.15 12.71
CA CYS A 340 14.54 -3.35 13.29
C CYS A 340 13.63 -4.58 13.09
N VAL A 341 14.09 -5.73 13.56
CA VAL A 341 13.27 -6.94 13.71
C VAL A 341 12.18 -6.77 14.79
N LYS A 342 11.17 -7.65 14.78
CA LYS A 342 10.04 -7.64 15.72
C LYS A 342 10.47 -7.70 17.19
N ASP A 343 11.35 -8.63 17.56
CA ASP A 343 11.72 -8.84 18.96
C ASP A 343 12.43 -7.63 19.59
N ALA A 344 13.29 -6.95 18.82
CA ALA A 344 14.01 -5.76 19.26
C ALA A 344 13.07 -4.58 19.55
N VAL A 345 12.03 -4.37 18.73
CA VAL A 345 11.08 -3.27 18.97
C VAL A 345 10.23 -3.51 20.20
N TYR A 346 9.88 -4.75 20.53
CA TYR A 346 9.05 -5.05 21.71
C TYR A 346 9.80 -4.74 23.00
N GLU A 347 11.08 -5.13 23.07
CA GLU A 347 11.95 -4.78 24.19
C GLU A 347 12.13 -3.26 24.31
N PHE A 348 12.41 -2.59 23.20
CA PHE A 348 12.59 -1.14 23.17
C PHE A 348 11.31 -0.41 23.61
N ALA A 349 10.15 -0.79 23.06
CA ALA A 349 8.86 -0.14 23.32
C ALA A 349 8.41 -0.31 24.78
N ALA A 350 8.61 -1.50 25.37
CA ALA A 350 8.34 -1.75 26.78
C ALA A 350 9.18 -0.81 27.68
N TRP A 351 10.50 -0.76 27.45
CA TRP A 351 11.38 0.16 28.18
C TRP A 351 10.98 1.63 27.98
N TYR A 352 10.74 2.03 26.73
CA TYR A 352 10.40 3.42 26.41
C TYR A 352 9.11 3.85 27.11
N ARG A 353 8.14 2.94 27.23
CA ARG A 353 6.90 3.21 27.97
C ARG A 353 7.13 3.50 29.44
N GLU A 354 8.13 2.89 30.09
CA GLU A 354 8.46 3.12 31.51
C GLU A 354 8.94 4.55 31.81
N LEU A 355 9.41 5.28 30.79
CA LEU A 355 9.93 6.64 30.96
C LEU A 355 8.84 7.69 31.19
N PHE A 356 7.57 7.35 30.99
CA PHE A 356 6.45 8.30 31.01
C PHE A 356 5.40 7.94 32.05
N ALA A 357 4.69 8.96 32.54
CA ALA A 357 3.58 8.79 33.47
C ALA A 357 2.48 7.87 32.90
N ALA A 358 1.65 7.28 33.78
CA ALA A 358 0.63 6.31 33.38
C ALA A 358 -0.43 6.93 32.44
N GLU A 359 -0.69 8.22 32.61
CA GLU A 359 -1.68 9.01 31.88
C GLU A 359 -1.21 9.43 30.48
N GLN A 360 0.10 9.41 30.22
CA GLN A 360 0.64 9.71 28.90
C GLN A 360 0.34 8.53 27.97
N ALA A 361 -0.64 8.73 27.07
CA ALA A 361 -0.94 7.77 26.03
C ALA A 361 0.26 7.61 25.08
N LEU A 362 0.60 6.37 24.78
CA LEU A 362 1.62 5.99 23.83
C LEU A 362 1.16 4.72 23.10
N PHE A 363 1.42 4.70 21.80
CA PHE A 363 1.04 3.60 20.93
C PHE A 363 2.25 3.17 20.11
N LEU A 364 2.35 1.87 19.86
CA LEU A 364 3.28 1.28 18.92
C LEU A 364 2.54 0.98 17.61
N TYR A 365 3.11 1.43 16.51
CA TYR A 365 2.60 1.23 15.16
C TYR A 365 3.62 0.45 14.34
N GLU A 366 3.18 -0.64 13.71
CA GLU A 366 3.88 -1.22 12.56
C GLU A 366 3.53 -0.37 11.33
N TRP A 367 4.42 -0.32 10.33
CA TRP A 367 4.18 0.42 9.10
C TRP A 367 2.79 0.18 8.50
N ALA A 368 2.06 1.27 8.22
CA ALA A 368 0.73 1.23 7.62
C ALA A 368 -0.34 0.45 8.43
N ASP A 369 -0.14 0.29 9.74
CA ASP A 369 -0.98 -0.56 10.61
C ASP A 369 -1.76 0.26 11.67
N VAL A 370 -2.70 -0.41 12.36
CA VAL A 370 -3.40 0.08 13.54
C VAL A 370 -2.51 0.04 14.80
N ALA A 371 -2.87 0.89 15.75
CA ALA A 371 -2.17 1.08 17.01
C ALA A 371 -2.20 -0.17 17.91
N THR A 372 -1.06 -0.47 18.54
CA THR A 372 -0.98 -1.29 19.75
C THR A 372 -0.74 -0.37 20.94
N SER A 373 -1.70 -0.33 21.88
CA SER A 373 -1.58 0.50 23.08
C SER A 373 -0.43 0.03 23.97
N LEU A 374 0.47 0.94 24.35
CA LEU A 374 1.53 0.68 25.32
C LEU A 374 1.01 1.04 26.71
N THR A 375 0.37 0.08 27.40
CA THR A 375 -0.14 0.29 28.76
C THR A 375 1.00 0.45 29.77
N PRO A 376 0.77 1.13 30.91
CA PRO A 376 1.78 1.19 31.97
C PRO A 376 2.24 -0.21 32.39
N ALA A 377 3.56 -0.38 32.54
CA ALA A 377 4.21 -1.67 32.87
C ALA A 377 3.99 -2.81 31.84
N ILE A 378 3.60 -2.49 30.60
CA ILE A 378 3.52 -3.49 29.53
C ILE A 378 4.90 -4.10 29.26
N THR A 379 4.94 -5.41 29.14
CA THR A 379 6.16 -6.18 28.87
C THR A 379 6.33 -6.45 27.38
N ALA A 380 7.56 -6.71 26.95
CA ALA A 380 7.84 -7.13 25.57
C ALA A 380 7.07 -8.40 25.16
N GLN A 381 6.82 -9.31 26.12
CA GLN A 381 6.06 -10.54 25.88
C GLN A 381 4.57 -10.27 25.63
N GLU A 382 3.97 -9.32 26.35
CA GLU A 382 2.59 -8.91 26.12
C GLU A 382 2.43 -8.20 24.77
N ILE A 383 3.37 -7.33 24.42
CA ILE A 383 3.40 -6.68 23.09
C ILE A 383 3.46 -7.74 21.99
N ARG A 384 4.36 -8.74 22.12
CA ARG A 384 4.48 -9.87 21.20
C ARG A 384 3.15 -10.59 21.03
N GLN A 385 2.50 -10.99 22.12
CA GLN A 385 1.24 -11.74 22.09
C GLN A 385 0.12 -10.98 21.37
N VAL A 386 0.01 -9.67 21.60
CA VAL A 386 -0.99 -8.83 20.93
C VAL A 386 -0.76 -8.80 19.42
N LEU A 387 0.49 -8.62 19.01
CA LEU A 387 0.86 -8.50 17.60
C LEU A 387 0.80 -9.84 16.85
N GLU A 388 1.23 -10.94 17.48
CA GLU A 388 1.11 -12.29 16.92
C GLU A 388 -0.36 -12.67 16.72
N LYS A 389 -1.22 -12.40 17.71
CA LYS A 389 -2.65 -12.62 17.58
C LYS A 389 -3.26 -11.79 16.43
N ARG A 390 -2.86 -10.53 16.30
CA ARG A 390 -3.29 -9.67 15.18
C ARG A 390 -2.87 -10.25 13.82
N ASP A 391 -1.65 -10.75 13.72
CA ASP A 391 -1.15 -11.39 12.50
C ASP A 391 -1.87 -12.71 12.19
N GLU A 392 -2.26 -13.48 13.21
CA GLU A 392 -3.09 -14.68 13.07
C GLU A 392 -4.50 -14.35 12.59
N ASP A 393 -5.16 -13.37 13.21
CA ASP A 393 -6.51 -12.92 12.86
C ASP A 393 -6.61 -12.41 11.40
N ARG A 394 -5.50 -11.93 10.83
CA ARG A 394 -5.40 -11.51 9.41
C ARG A 394 -5.21 -12.65 8.43
N ARG A 395 -4.61 -13.75 8.88
CA ARG A 395 -4.35 -14.94 8.04
C ARG A 395 -5.54 -15.90 7.99
N ALA A 396 -6.39 -15.85 9.02
CA ALA A 396 -7.66 -16.58 9.10
C ALA A 396 -8.71 -15.98 8.15
#